data_AF-R2XUR6-F1
#
_entry.id   AF-R2XUR6-F1
#
_cell.length_a   1.000
_cell.length_b   1.000
_cell.length_c   1.000
_cell.angle_alpha   90.00
_cell.angle_beta   90.00
_cell.angle_gamma   90.00
#
_symmetry.space_group_name_H-M   'P 1'
#
loop_
_entity.id
_entity.type
_entity.pdbx_description
1 polymer ?
#
loop_
_entity_poly.entity_id
_entity_poly.type
_entity_poly.pdbx_seq_one_letter_code
_entity_poly.pdbx_strand_id
1 'polypeptide(L)'
;MTETLLTHRQLFSMTPKNLEKRISEHYYKTQNSSLTIQYALALRVRCTLGAQEFKHILRNLIRELFLTTKATRTMKRFFYYF
;
A
#
# COMPACT_ATOMS: atom_id res chain seq x y z
N MET A 1 -12.47 1.73 15.77
CA MET A 1 -12.14 2.61 14.64
C MET A 1 -10.69 2.38 14.29
N THR A 2 -10.38 1.72 13.17
CA THR A 2 -8.99 1.60 12.71
C THR A 2 -8.54 2.95 12.20
N GLU A 3 -7.62 3.61 12.91
CA GLU A 3 -6.99 4.85 12.45
C GLU A 3 -6.35 4.64 11.09
N THR A 4 -6.95 5.23 10.05
CA THR A 4 -6.41 5.18 8.69
C THR A 4 -5.57 6.43 8.44
N LEU A 5 -4.26 6.25 8.26
CA LEU A 5 -3.31 7.33 7.88
C LEU A 5 -3.82 8.23 6.75
N LEU A 6 -4.46 7.65 5.73
CA LEU A 6 -4.96 8.33 4.55
C LEU A 6 -6.47 8.12 4.45
N THR A 7 -7.19 9.21 4.20
CA THR A 7 -8.61 9.14 3.83
C THR A 7 -8.77 8.63 2.39
N HIS A 8 -9.92 8.02 2.08
CA HIS A 8 -10.25 7.57 0.74
C HIS A 8 -10.03 8.67 -0.32
N ARG A 9 -10.44 9.91 -0.03
CA ARG A 9 -10.25 11.06 -0.93
C ARG A 9 -8.78 11.31 -1.22
N GLN A 10 -7.92 11.30 -0.20
CA GLN A 10 -6.47 11.49 -0.38
C GLN A 10 -5.84 10.38 -1.23
N LEU A 11 -6.32 9.14 -1.06
CA LEU A 11 -5.79 8.00 -1.80
C LEU A 11 -6.04 8.08 -3.32
N PHE A 12 -7.15 8.70 -3.73
CA PHE A 12 -7.55 8.85 -5.14
C PHE A 12 -7.18 10.21 -5.74
N SER A 13 -6.90 11.24 -4.94
CA SER A 13 -6.55 12.57 -5.46
C SER A 13 -5.04 12.85 -5.47
N MET A 14 -4.26 12.25 -4.56
CA MET A 14 -2.84 12.55 -4.44
C MET A 14 -1.99 11.97 -5.58
N THR A 15 -0.83 12.58 -5.80
CA THR A 15 0.18 12.14 -6.76
C THR A 15 0.92 10.88 -6.28
N PRO A 16 1.43 10.04 -7.19
CA PRO A 16 2.13 8.79 -6.85
C PRO A 16 3.29 9.01 -5.87
N LYS A 17 4.17 9.98 -6.15
CA LYS A 17 5.35 10.27 -5.33
C LYS A 17 4.99 10.61 -3.88
N ASN A 18 3.95 11.41 -3.68
CA ASN A 18 3.52 11.81 -2.33
C ASN A 18 2.84 10.66 -1.58
N LEU A 19 2.08 9.81 -2.28
CA LEU A 19 1.47 8.63 -1.69
C LEU A 19 2.52 7.62 -1.25
N GLU A 20 3.48 7.31 -2.13
CA GLU A 20 4.57 6.40 -1.83
C GLU A 20 5.38 6.85 -0.62
N LYS A 21 5.75 8.13 -0.57
CA LYS A 21 6.46 8.72 0.56
C LYS A 21 5.68 8.57 1.86
N ARG A 22 4.42 9.01 1.91
CA ARG A 22 3.61 8.95 3.16
C ARG A 22 3.37 7.52 3.64
N ILE A 23 3.09 6.60 2.73
CA ILE A 23 2.84 5.20 3.08
C ILE A 23 4.13 4.55 3.59
N SER A 24 5.25 4.78 2.91
CA SER A 24 6.56 4.24 3.33
C SER A 24 6.99 4.79 4.69
N GLU A 25 6.91 6.11 4.90
CA GLU A 25 7.25 6.74 6.18
C GLU A 25 6.39 6.21 7.33
N HIS A 26 5.10 6.04 7.10
CA HIS A 26 4.21 5.47 8.11
C HIS A 26 4.54 4.01 8.41
N TYR A 27 4.85 3.21 7.38
CA TYR A 27 5.28 1.85 7.58
C TYR A 27 6.56 1.78 8.42
N TYR A 28 7.59 2.55 8.10
CA TYR A 28 8.84 2.53 8.87
C TYR A 28 8.64 2.96 10.33
N LYS A 29 7.70 3.87 10.60
CA LYS A 29 7.36 4.32 11.97
C LYS A 29 6.53 3.31 12.76
N THR A 30 5.60 2.61 12.11
CA THR A 30 4.59 1.79 12.81
C THR A 30 4.76 0.29 12.63
N GLN A 31 5.55 -0.12 11.64
CA GLN A 31 5.70 -1.51 11.17
C GLN A 31 4.35 -2.18 10.82
N ASN A 32 3.33 -1.38 10.51
CA ASN A 32 1.98 -1.88 10.25
C ASN A 32 1.84 -2.43 8.82
N SER A 33 2.31 -3.66 8.64
CA SER A 33 2.28 -4.41 7.38
C SER A 33 0.88 -4.60 6.81
N SER A 34 -0.11 -4.82 7.68
CA SER A 34 -1.50 -5.02 7.26
C SER A 34 -2.09 -3.79 6.59
N LEU A 35 -1.84 -2.61 7.16
CA LEU A 35 -2.33 -1.35 6.59
C LEU A 35 -1.61 -1.01 5.28
N THR A 36 -0.29 -1.21 5.22
CA THR A 36 0.51 -0.99 4.00
C THR A 36 0.00 -1.83 2.83
N ILE A 37 -0.35 -3.10 3.06
CA ILE A 37 -0.90 -3.98 2.03
C ILE A 37 -2.27 -3.51 1.54
N GLN A 38 -3.14 -3.03 2.44
CA GLN A 38 -4.44 -2.48 2.03
C GLN A 38 -4.26 -1.25 1.13
N TYR A 39 -3.33 -0.35 1.46
CA TYR A 39 -3.02 0.78 0.59
C TYR A 39 -2.44 0.35 -0.75
N ALA A 40 -1.51 -0.60 -0.75
CA ALA A 40 -0.94 -1.15 -1.96
C ALA A 40 -2.02 -1.76 -2.89
N LEU A 41 -2.99 -2.47 -2.32
CA LEU A 41 -4.11 -3.04 -3.06
C LEU A 41 -4.97 -1.94 -3.69
N ALA A 42 -5.32 -0.91 -2.91
CA ALA A 42 -6.12 0.20 -3.39
C ALA A 42 -5.42 1.00 -4.50
N LEU A 43 -4.09 1.16 -4.42
CA LEU A 43 -3.29 1.78 -5.48
C LEU A 43 -3.22 0.91 -6.74
N ARG A 44 -3.20 -0.43 -6.61
CA ARG A 44 -3.35 -1.32 -7.77
C ARG A 44 -4.71 -1.18 -8.43
N VAL A 45 -5.80 -1.11 -7.66
CA VAL A 45 -7.15 -0.84 -8.20
C VAL A 45 -7.16 0.48 -8.97
N ARG A 46 -6.57 1.54 -8.42
CA ARG A 46 -6.42 2.82 -9.11
C ARG A 46 -5.62 2.70 -10.41
N CYS A 47 -4.55 1.91 -10.41
CA CYS A 47 -3.78 1.62 -11.62
C CYS A 47 -4.62 0.89 -12.69
N THR A 48 -5.41 -0.10 -12.29
CA THR A 48 -6.28 -0.85 -13.21
C THR A 48 -7.41 -0.01 -13.81
N LEU A 49 -7.80 1.09 -13.14
CA LEU A 49 -8.78 2.05 -13.64
C LEU A 49 -8.21 3.05 -14.66
N GLY A 50 -6.95 2.90 -15.06
CA GLY A 50 -6.30 3.72 -16.09
C GLY A 50 -5.20 4.65 -15.59
N ALA A 51 -4.91 4.67 -14.29
CA ALA A 51 -3.82 5.47 -13.74
C ALA A 51 -2.47 4.74 -13.84
N GLN A 52 -1.92 4.64 -15.07
CA GLN A 52 -0.71 3.87 -15.37
C GLN A 52 0.52 4.29 -14.53
N GLU A 53 0.56 5.54 -14.07
CA GLU A 53 1.65 6.08 -13.24
C GLU A 53 1.79 5.37 -11.88
N PHE A 54 0.78 4.62 -11.46
CA PHE A 54 0.77 3.84 -10.22
C PHE A 54 1.32 2.42 -10.39
N LYS A 55 1.69 1.99 -11.61
CA LYS A 55 2.09 0.60 -11.91
C LYS A 55 3.28 0.10 -11.07
N HIS A 56 4.19 0.98 -10.69
CA HIS A 56 5.42 0.63 -9.97
C HIS A 56 5.47 1.16 -8.52
N ILE A 57 4.39 1.78 -8.06
CA ILE A 57 4.34 2.38 -6.72
C ILE A 57 4.50 1.32 -5.63
N LEU A 58 5.29 1.60 -4.59
CA LEU A 58 5.52 0.72 -3.44
C LEU A 58 6.11 -0.66 -3.77
N ARG A 59 6.58 -0.91 -5.01
CA ARG A 59 7.05 -2.23 -5.45
C ARG A 59 8.11 -2.80 -4.50
N ASN A 60 9.11 -1.99 -4.15
CA ASN A 60 10.21 -2.41 -3.28
C ASN A 60 9.71 -2.69 -1.86
N LEU A 61 8.84 -1.83 -1.34
CA LEU A 61 8.28 -1.98 0.01
C LEU A 61 7.42 -3.24 0.14
N ILE A 62 6.57 -3.51 -0.86
CA ILE A 62 5.73 -4.72 -0.89
C ILE A 62 6.61 -5.96 -0.98
N ARG A 63 7.64 -5.94 -1.82
CA ARG A 63 8.59 -7.05 -1.94
C ARG A 63 9.28 -7.32 -0.60
N GLU A 64 9.78 -6.28 0.06
CA GLU A 64 10.41 -6.39 1.37
C GLU A 64 9.45 -6.99 2.39
N LEU A 65 8.23 -6.44 2.47
CA LEU A 65 7.16 -6.92 3.35
C LEU A 65 6.92 -8.43 3.23
N PHE A 66 6.78 -8.93 2.01
CA PHE A 66 6.54 -10.36 1.78
C PHE A 66 7.75 -11.25 2.07
N LEU A 67 8.97 -10.70 2.03
CA LEU A 67 10.21 -11.46 2.30
C LEU A 67 10.59 -11.46 3.78
N THR A 68 10.36 -10.36 4.50
CA THR A 68 10.89 -10.16 5.86
C THR A 68 9.86 -10.33 6.95
N THR A 69 8.57 -10.11 6.66
CA THR A 69 7.53 -10.09 7.68
C THR A 69 6.82 -11.44 7.80
N LYS A 70 6.55 -11.87 9.04
CA LYS A 70 5.71 -13.04 9.29
C LYS A 70 4.33 -12.84 8.64
N ALA A 71 3.91 -13.79 7.80
CA ALA A 71 2.69 -13.70 7.01
C ALA A 71 1.45 -13.38 7.89
N THR A 72 0.96 -12.15 7.81
CA THR A 72 -0.26 -11.74 8.50
C THR A 72 -1.50 -12.24 7.76
N ARG A 73 -2.64 -12.34 8.46
CA ARG A 73 -3.92 -12.73 7.86
C ARG A 73 -4.29 -11.84 6.66
N THR A 74 -3.96 -10.55 6.72
CA THR A 74 -4.18 -9.58 5.64
C THR A 74 -3.33 -9.89 4.42
N MET A 75 -2.03 -10.21 4.59
CA MET A 75 -1.16 -10.58 3.46
C MET A 75 -1.66 -11.86 2.80
N LYS A 76 -2.01 -12.89 3.58
CA LYS A 76 -2.56 -14.15 3.05
C LYS A 76 -3.84 -13.94 2.24
N ARG A 77 -4.75 -13.10 2.75
CA ARG A 77 -6.02 -12.79 2.08
C ARG A 77 -5.82 -12.08 0.74
N PHE A 78 -4.84 -11.19 0.66
CA PHE A 78 -4.61 -10.36 -0.53
C PHE A 78 -3.46 -10.82 -1.40
N PHE A 79 -2.79 -11.93 -1.06
CA PHE A 79 -1.64 -12.46 -1.78
C PHE A 79 -1.90 -12.63 -3.28
N TYR A 80 -3.08 -13.12 -3.65
CA TYR A 80 -3.50 -13.32 -5.05
C TYR A 80 -3.48 -12.03 -5.90
N TYR A 81 -3.54 -10.85 -5.28
CA TYR A 81 -3.55 -9.56 -5.99
C TYR A 81 -2.16 -8.95 -6.20
N PHE A 82 -1.11 -9.53 -5.64
CA PHE A 82 0.26 -9.00 -5.69
C PHE A 82 1.16 -9.80 -6.60
#